data_AF-A0A1F5HUE1-F1
#
_entry.id   AF-A0A1F5HUE1-F1
#
_cell.length_a   1.000
_cell.length_b   1.000
_cell.length_c   1.000
_cell.angle_alpha   90.00
_cell.angle_beta   90.00
_cell.angle_gamma   90.00
#
_symmetry.space_group_name_H-M   'P 1'
#
loop_
_entity.id
_entity.type
_entity.pdbx_description
1 polymer ?
#
loop_
_entity_poly.entity_id
_entity_poly.type
_entity_poly.pdbx_seq_one_letter_code
_entity_poly.pdbx_strand_id
1 'polypeptide(L)'
;MSNSSDLAKSLVLDISQSGFEFWQDKDFRNLVSFETLSQTEQDRIFNEVLVTGLGLLALYLDNAKSEVALTEHQIYFNNLQKESLSFFIIYLKEIGVPSKFAKIWQKLIDLRLEEYREDYQTAIKESGYWKEFKGDLKLRKMWAQIETLAIDSLHHIRRGKAKTDDPLWKMIRTWLIELYKKIANQKLSYQ
;
A
#
# COMPACT_ATOMS: atom_id res chain seq x y z
N MET A 1 16.45 -15.06 16.23
CA MET A 1 15.16 -14.35 16.35
C MET A 1 15.25 -13.11 15.48
N SER A 2 14.60 -13.10 14.32
CA SER A 2 14.33 -11.83 13.64
C SER A 2 13.27 -11.14 14.48
N ASN A 3 13.65 -10.08 15.19
CA ASN A 3 12.71 -9.29 15.97
C ASN A 3 11.62 -8.76 15.02
N SER A 4 10.34 -8.80 15.40
CA SER A 4 9.24 -8.27 14.54
C SER A 4 9.54 -6.84 14.09
N SER A 5 10.25 -6.10 14.94
CA SER A 5 10.75 -4.76 14.67
C SER A 5 11.72 -4.67 13.48
N ASP A 6 12.63 -5.63 13.31
CA ASP A 6 13.60 -5.60 12.20
C ASP A 6 12.93 -5.93 10.87
N LEU A 7 11.97 -6.86 10.90
CA LEU A 7 11.13 -7.17 9.75
C LEU A 7 10.24 -5.98 9.37
N ALA A 8 9.60 -5.34 10.35
CA ALA A 8 8.79 -4.12 10.14
C ALA A 8 9.61 -3.03 9.45
N LYS A 9 10.84 -2.79 9.93
CA LYS A 9 11.77 -1.83 9.32
C LYS A 9 12.11 -2.19 7.88
N SER A 10 12.49 -3.44 7.63
CA SER A 10 12.83 -3.90 6.28
C SER A 10 11.67 -3.73 5.32
N LEU A 11 10.46 -4.13 5.70
CA LEU A 11 9.25 -3.99 4.88
C LEU A 11 8.99 -2.52 4.53
N VAL A 12 9.07 -1.61 5.51
CA VAL A 12 8.84 -0.19 5.30
C VAL A 12 9.91 0.44 4.41
N LEU A 13 11.18 0.07 4.58
CA LEU A 13 12.26 0.56 3.72
C LEU A 13 12.12 0.05 2.30
N ASP A 14 11.76 -1.22 2.10
CA ASP A 14 11.52 -1.80 0.77
C ASP A 14 10.33 -1.11 0.07
N ILE A 15 9.25 -0.83 0.81
CA ILE A 15 8.09 -0.08 0.30
C ILE A 15 8.49 1.34 -0.07
N SER A 16 9.25 2.01 0.81
CA SER A 16 9.68 3.40 0.59
C SER A 16 10.60 3.51 -0.62
N GLN A 17 11.56 2.60 -0.75
CA GLN A 17 12.44 2.52 -1.91
C GLN A 17 11.64 2.23 -3.18
N SER A 18 10.74 1.24 -3.16
CA SER A 18 9.93 0.90 -4.33
C SER A 18 9.00 2.03 -4.76
N GLY A 19 8.39 2.76 -3.81
CA GLY A 19 7.57 3.92 -4.09
C GLY A 19 8.37 5.10 -4.62
N PHE A 20 9.60 5.31 -4.12
CA PHE A 20 10.51 6.32 -4.64
C PHE A 20 10.98 6.02 -6.06
N GLU A 21 11.32 4.77 -6.37
CA GLU A 21 11.65 4.34 -7.74
C GLU A 21 10.47 4.56 -8.69
N PHE A 22 9.25 4.18 -8.27
CA PHE A 22 8.04 4.41 -9.06
C PHE A 22 7.76 5.90 -9.29
N TRP A 23 7.98 6.73 -8.28
CA TRP A 23 7.86 8.19 -8.37
C TRP A 23 8.91 8.83 -9.30
N GLN A 24 10.10 8.26 -9.36
CA GLN A 24 11.18 8.70 -10.26
C GLN A 24 11.01 8.23 -11.70
N ASP A 25 10.14 7.24 -11.94
CA ASP A 25 9.91 6.69 -13.26
C ASP A 25 9.45 7.77 -14.25
N LYS A 26 10.10 7.80 -15.42
CA LYS A 26 9.86 8.81 -16.45
C LYS A 26 8.45 8.72 -17.02
N ASP A 27 7.93 7.52 -17.24
CA ASP A 27 6.59 7.31 -17.78
C ASP A 27 5.55 7.71 -16.74
N PHE A 28 5.76 7.36 -15.46
CA PHE A 28 4.90 7.83 -14.37
C PHE A 28 4.83 9.37 -14.36
N ARG A 29 6.00 10.02 -14.37
CA ARG A 29 6.12 11.49 -14.36
C ARG A 29 5.44 12.14 -15.57
N ASN A 30 5.58 11.54 -16.76
CA ASN A 30 4.87 12.00 -17.95
C ASN A 30 3.35 11.88 -17.78
N LEU A 31 2.87 10.74 -17.26
CA LEU A 31 1.44 10.47 -17.07
C LEU A 31 0.77 11.39 -16.05
N VAL A 32 1.51 11.88 -15.05
CA VAL A 32 1.03 12.89 -14.08
C VAL A 32 1.33 14.32 -14.51
N SER A 33 1.93 14.54 -15.69
CA SER A 33 2.36 15.86 -16.18
C SER A 33 3.29 16.59 -15.21
N PHE A 34 4.24 15.85 -14.63
CA PHE A 34 5.10 16.24 -13.51
C PHE A 34 5.72 17.64 -13.63
N GLU A 35 6.29 17.96 -14.80
CA GLU A 35 6.96 19.24 -15.07
C GLU A 35 6.04 20.46 -15.00
N THR A 36 4.73 20.24 -15.09
CA THR A 36 3.70 21.30 -15.01
C THR A 36 3.12 21.46 -13.60
N LEU A 37 3.42 20.53 -12.70
CA LEU A 37 2.91 20.53 -11.35
C LEU A 37 3.74 21.47 -10.46
N SER A 38 3.06 22.17 -9.55
CA SER A 38 3.76 22.86 -8.46
C SER A 38 4.43 21.86 -7.53
N GLN A 39 5.47 22.29 -6.81
CA GLN A 39 6.14 21.44 -5.82
C GLN A 39 5.16 20.81 -4.83
N THR A 40 4.17 21.58 -4.36
CA THR A 40 3.14 21.09 -3.44
C THR A 40 2.31 19.95 -4.04
N GLU A 41 1.99 20.02 -5.32
CA GLU A 41 1.24 18.96 -5.99
C GLU A 41 2.12 17.74 -6.27
N GLN A 42 3.39 17.96 -6.57
CA GLN A 42 4.37 16.88 -6.66
C GLN A 42 4.49 16.14 -5.32
N ASP A 43 4.72 16.87 -4.22
CA ASP A 43 4.81 16.30 -2.88
C ASP A 43 3.54 15.54 -2.50
N ARG A 44 2.36 16.06 -2.85
CA ARG A 44 1.09 15.38 -2.60
C ARG A 44 1.02 14.04 -3.33
N ILE A 45 1.34 13.99 -4.62
CA ILE A 45 1.30 12.74 -5.41
C ILE A 45 2.32 11.74 -4.85
N PHE A 46 3.52 12.19 -4.49
CA PHE A 46 4.50 11.34 -3.83
C PHE A 46 3.97 10.74 -2.52
N ASN A 47 3.26 11.55 -1.72
CA ASN A 47 2.64 11.06 -0.50
C ASN A 47 1.59 9.97 -0.79
N GLU A 48 0.74 10.16 -1.80
CA GLU A 48 -0.23 9.13 -2.20
C GLU A 48 0.46 7.84 -2.63
N VAL A 49 1.56 7.91 -3.39
CA VAL A 49 2.34 6.72 -3.78
C VAL A 49 2.83 5.96 -2.56
N LEU A 50 3.48 6.63 -1.60
CA LEU A 50 3.99 5.96 -0.40
C LEU A 50 2.87 5.38 0.48
N VAL A 51 1.78 6.13 0.69
CA VAL A 51 0.64 5.61 1.47
C VAL A 51 -0.03 4.43 0.78
N THR A 52 -0.09 4.40 -0.56
CA THR A 52 -0.61 3.25 -1.31
C THR A 52 0.22 1.99 -1.03
N GLY A 53 1.56 2.11 -1.00
CA GLY A 53 2.45 1.00 -0.67
C GLY A 53 2.27 0.50 0.77
N LEU A 54 2.10 1.42 1.73
CA LEU A 54 1.78 1.07 3.12
C LEU A 54 0.39 0.43 3.25
N GLY A 55 -0.57 0.89 2.43
CA GLY A 55 -1.91 0.30 2.30
C GLY A 55 -1.86 -1.15 1.83
N LEU A 56 -1.01 -1.46 0.85
CA LEU A 56 -0.78 -2.82 0.39
C LEU A 56 -0.29 -3.72 1.52
N LEU A 57 0.71 -3.25 2.29
CA LEU A 57 1.21 -3.99 3.44
C LEU A 57 0.11 -4.20 4.49
N ALA A 58 -0.65 -3.17 4.81
CA ALA A 58 -1.73 -3.26 5.80
C ALA A 58 -2.79 -4.29 5.39
N LEU A 59 -3.31 -4.22 4.16
CA LEU A 59 -4.27 -5.19 3.64
C LEU A 59 -3.68 -6.60 3.54
N TYR A 60 -2.40 -6.72 3.16
CA TYR A 60 -1.70 -8.00 3.13
C TYR A 60 -1.70 -8.66 4.51
N LEU A 61 -1.28 -7.93 5.54
CA LEU A 61 -1.22 -8.42 6.91
C LEU A 61 -2.61 -8.69 7.50
N ASP A 62 -3.62 -7.89 7.16
CA ASP A 62 -5.01 -8.15 7.57
C ASP A 62 -5.54 -9.47 6.99
N ASN A 63 -5.23 -9.76 5.72
CA ASN A 63 -5.59 -11.04 5.11
C ASN A 63 -4.81 -12.20 5.72
N ALA A 64 -3.50 -12.07 5.89
CA ALA A 64 -2.68 -13.13 6.47
C ALA A 64 -3.13 -13.45 7.91
N LYS A 65 -3.49 -12.42 8.69
CA LYS A 65 -4.13 -12.55 10.01
C LYS A 65 -5.44 -13.31 9.97
N SER A 66 -6.29 -13.07 8.99
CA SER A 66 -7.57 -13.79 8.84
C SER A 66 -7.42 -15.27 8.49
N GLU A 67 -6.25 -15.67 8.00
CA GLU A 67 -5.97 -17.04 7.53
C GLU A 67 -5.31 -17.92 8.59
N VAL A 68 -4.82 -17.33 9.69
CA VAL A 68 -4.23 -18.08 10.80
C VAL A 68 -5.25 -18.34 11.91
N ALA A 69 -5.30 -19.59 12.37
CA ALA A 69 -6.23 -20.01 13.43
C ALA A 69 -5.75 -19.64 14.85
N LEU A 70 -4.44 -19.58 15.07
CA LEU A 70 -3.86 -19.36 16.39
C LEU A 70 -3.82 -17.87 16.75
N THR A 71 -4.32 -17.53 17.95
CA THR A 71 -4.37 -16.15 18.45
C THR A 71 -2.98 -15.51 18.51
N GLU A 72 -1.93 -16.25 18.87
CA GLU A 72 -0.55 -15.74 18.88
C GLU A 72 -0.07 -15.28 17.50
N HIS A 73 -0.45 -15.99 16.44
CA HIS A 73 -0.12 -15.61 15.06
C HIS A 73 -0.89 -14.35 14.63
N GLN A 74 -2.14 -14.23 15.06
CA GLN A 74 -2.94 -13.04 14.83
C GLN A 74 -2.36 -11.82 15.56
N ILE A 75 -1.89 -11.99 16.80
CA ILE A 75 -1.20 -10.95 17.57
C ILE A 75 0.09 -10.54 16.86
N TYR A 76 0.88 -11.50 16.38
CA TYR A 76 2.09 -11.21 15.62
C TYR A 76 1.81 -10.34 14.39
N PHE A 77 0.83 -10.69 13.54
CA PHE A 77 0.50 -9.88 12.35
C PHE A 77 0.00 -8.48 12.73
N ASN A 78 -0.80 -8.37 13.79
CA ASN A 78 -1.25 -7.07 14.30
C ASN A 78 -0.07 -6.22 14.78
N ASN A 79 0.89 -6.81 15.50
CA ASN A 79 2.08 -6.11 15.97
C ASN A 79 2.98 -5.70 14.81
N LEU A 80 3.21 -6.59 13.84
CA LEU A 80 3.98 -6.29 12.64
C LEU A 80 3.39 -5.12 11.85
N GLN A 81 2.06 -5.07 11.70
CA GLN A 81 1.38 -3.94 11.06
C GLN A 81 1.59 -2.64 11.86
N LYS A 82 1.33 -2.65 13.17
CA LYS A 82 1.49 -1.48 14.05
C LYS A 82 2.93 -0.96 14.07
N GLU A 83 3.89 -1.86 14.19
CA GLU A 83 5.32 -1.55 14.19
C GLU A 83 5.76 -0.97 12.84
N SER A 84 5.28 -1.51 11.72
CA SER A 84 5.59 -0.99 10.39
C SER A 84 5.08 0.44 10.20
N LEU A 85 3.79 0.69 10.50
CA LEU A 85 3.21 2.03 10.36
C LEU A 85 3.87 3.04 11.31
N SER A 86 4.14 2.63 12.56
CA SER A 86 4.83 3.48 13.53
C SER A 86 6.27 3.78 13.11
N PHE A 87 6.98 2.77 12.60
CA PHE A 87 8.35 2.94 12.12
C PHE A 87 8.42 3.91 10.96
N PHE A 88 7.50 3.88 10.00
CA PHE A 88 7.48 4.86 8.91
C PHE A 88 7.44 6.30 9.42
N ILE A 89 6.59 6.59 10.42
CA ILE A 89 6.51 7.92 11.03
C ILE A 89 7.77 8.30 11.81
N ILE A 90 8.41 7.33 12.48
CA ILE A 90 9.69 7.55 13.16
C ILE A 90 10.79 7.84 12.14
N TYR A 91 10.88 7.03 11.09
CA TYR A 91 11.85 7.15 10.01
C TYR A 91 11.77 8.52 9.34
N LEU A 92 10.56 9.03 9.04
CA LEU A 92 10.40 10.40 8.52
C LEU A 92 11.05 11.45 9.43
N LYS A 93 10.89 11.34 10.75
CA LYS A 93 11.52 12.27 11.70
C LYS A 93 13.04 12.13 11.72
N GLU A 94 13.55 10.89 11.64
CA GLU A 94 14.98 10.59 11.64
C GLU A 94 15.69 11.17 10.41
N ILE A 95 15.03 11.17 9.23
CA ILE A 95 15.56 11.80 8.01
C ILE A 95 15.31 13.32 7.96
N GLY A 96 14.84 13.93 9.06
CA GLY A 96 14.72 15.38 9.21
C GLY A 96 13.38 15.98 8.80
N VAL A 97 12.33 15.17 8.54
CA VAL A 97 10.98 15.71 8.27
C VAL A 97 10.43 16.36 9.54
N PRO A 98 10.04 17.65 9.50
CA PRO A 98 9.49 18.33 10.66
C PRO A 98 8.28 17.61 11.28
N SER A 99 8.22 17.57 12.61
CA SER A 99 7.15 16.87 13.37
C SER A 99 5.72 17.25 12.97
N LYS A 100 5.49 18.48 12.51
CA LYS A 100 4.18 18.91 11.99
C LYS A 100 3.75 18.12 10.76
N PHE A 101 4.68 17.79 9.87
CA PHE A 101 4.42 16.99 8.68
C PHE A 101 4.29 15.51 9.03
N ALA A 102 5.06 15.00 9.98
CA ALA A 102 4.88 13.63 10.49
C ALA A 102 3.46 13.38 11.04
N LYS A 103 2.85 14.36 11.72
CA LYS A 103 1.44 14.28 12.15
C LYS A 103 0.45 14.27 10.97
N ILE A 104 0.72 15.06 9.93
CA ILE A 104 -0.10 15.07 8.71
C ILE A 104 -0.02 13.72 8.00
N TRP A 105 1.17 13.13 7.93
CA TRP A 105 1.38 11.78 7.41
C TRP A 105 0.59 10.73 8.17
N GLN A 106 0.62 10.74 9.51
CA GLN A 106 -0.17 9.82 10.31
C GLN A 106 -1.66 9.94 9.97
N LYS A 107 -2.19 11.17 9.91
CA LYS A 107 -3.59 11.40 9.56
C LYS A 107 -3.92 10.91 8.14
N LEU A 108 -3.02 11.11 7.18
CA LEU A 108 -3.21 10.64 5.81
C LEU A 108 -3.23 9.11 5.74
N ILE A 109 -2.30 8.45 6.44
CA ILE A 109 -2.26 6.99 6.54
C ILE A 109 -3.55 6.46 7.14
N ASP A 110 -3.99 7.01 8.28
CA ASP A 110 -5.21 6.55 8.95
C ASP A 110 -6.44 6.69 8.04
N LEU A 111 -6.60 7.85 7.40
CA LEU A 111 -7.70 8.12 6.46
C LEU A 111 -7.70 7.12 5.29
N ARG A 112 -6.53 6.90 4.67
CA ARG A 112 -6.40 5.99 3.53
C ARG A 112 -6.63 4.54 3.92
N LEU A 113 -6.14 4.11 5.08
CA LEU A 113 -6.35 2.74 5.55
C LEU A 113 -7.81 2.44 5.88
N GLU A 114 -8.58 3.43 6.34
CA GLU A 114 -10.03 3.30 6.52
C GLU A 114 -10.71 3.11 5.15
N GLU A 115 -10.47 4.04 4.22
CA GLU A 115 -10.98 4.00 2.84
C GLU A 115 -10.65 2.67 2.13
N TYR A 116 -9.37 2.29 2.09
CA TYR A 116 -8.93 1.06 1.42
C TYR A 116 -9.54 -0.21 2.02
N ARG A 117 -9.82 -0.24 3.33
CA ARG A 117 -10.46 -1.40 3.96
C ARG A 117 -11.91 -1.51 3.54
N GLU A 118 -12.64 -0.40 3.49
CA GLU A 118 -14.03 -0.37 3.05
C GLU A 118 -14.14 -0.80 1.58
N ASP A 119 -13.32 -0.20 0.70
CA ASP A 119 -13.34 -0.50 -0.73
C ASP A 119 -12.84 -1.91 -1.04
N TYR A 120 -11.90 -2.43 -0.24
CA TYR A 120 -11.50 -3.84 -0.32
C TYR A 120 -12.67 -4.80 -0.01
N GLN A 121 -13.49 -4.51 1.01
CA GLN A 121 -14.66 -5.35 1.30
C GLN A 121 -15.67 -5.32 0.14
N THR A 122 -15.86 -4.15 -0.47
CA THR A 122 -16.69 -3.99 -1.67
C THR A 122 -16.14 -4.85 -2.82
N ALA A 123 -14.84 -4.74 -3.13
CA ALA A 123 -14.19 -5.50 -4.19
C ALA A 123 -14.28 -7.03 -3.98
N ILE A 124 -14.10 -7.52 -2.74
CA ILE A 124 -14.25 -8.95 -2.41
C ILE A 124 -15.68 -9.44 -2.62
N LYS A 125 -16.68 -8.63 -2.24
CA LYS A 125 -18.09 -8.96 -2.40
C LYS A 125 -18.48 -9.02 -3.87
N GLU A 126 -18.09 -8.03 -4.65
CA GLU A 126 -18.42 -7.94 -6.08
C GLU A 126 -17.74 -9.03 -6.90
N SER A 127 -16.45 -9.27 -6.65
CA SER A 127 -15.68 -10.31 -7.33
C SER A 127 -16.10 -11.74 -6.97
N GLY A 128 -16.94 -11.94 -5.95
CA GLY A 128 -17.41 -13.27 -5.56
C GLY A 128 -18.31 -13.97 -6.56
N TYR A 129 -18.84 -13.25 -7.54
CA TYR A 129 -19.66 -13.81 -8.60
C TYR A 129 -18.88 -14.05 -9.91
N TRP A 130 -17.59 -13.70 -9.94
CA TRP A 130 -16.78 -13.74 -11.15
C TRP A 130 -16.24 -15.16 -11.37
N LYS A 131 -16.34 -15.64 -12.62
CA LYS A 131 -15.97 -17.02 -12.98
C LYS A 131 -14.46 -17.24 -12.89
N GLU A 132 -13.70 -16.18 -13.11
CA GLU A 132 -12.25 -16.08 -13.11
C GLU A 132 -11.65 -16.46 -11.75
N PHE A 133 -12.40 -16.28 -10.66
CA PHE A 133 -11.96 -16.59 -9.30
C PHE A 133 -12.61 -17.84 -8.71
N LYS A 134 -13.35 -18.60 -9.51
CA LYS A 134 -14.11 -19.76 -9.02
C LYS A 134 -13.16 -20.81 -8.44
N GLY A 135 -13.24 -21.01 -7.13
CA GLY A 135 -12.44 -21.99 -6.39
C GLY A 135 -11.07 -21.49 -5.95
N ASP A 136 -10.68 -20.25 -6.26
CA ASP A 136 -9.40 -19.66 -5.84
C ASP A 136 -9.61 -18.37 -5.04
N LEU A 137 -9.93 -18.56 -3.75
CA LEU A 137 -10.10 -17.45 -2.81
C LEU A 137 -8.82 -16.63 -2.63
N LYS A 138 -7.65 -17.27 -2.72
CA LYS A 138 -6.37 -16.60 -2.53
C LYS A 138 -6.09 -15.64 -3.69
N LEU A 139 -6.29 -16.09 -4.93
CA LEU A 139 -6.21 -15.26 -6.12
C LEU A 139 -7.22 -14.11 -6.05
N ARG A 140 -8.46 -14.37 -5.63
CA ARG A 140 -9.48 -13.33 -5.47
C ARG A 140 -9.06 -12.25 -4.47
N LYS A 141 -8.56 -12.66 -3.30
CA LYS A 141 -8.08 -11.74 -2.26
C LYS A 141 -6.91 -10.90 -2.75
N MET A 142 -5.92 -11.53 -3.38
CA MET A 142 -4.78 -10.83 -3.96
C MET A 142 -5.22 -9.83 -5.03
N TRP A 143 -6.12 -10.24 -5.94
CA TRP A 143 -6.68 -9.35 -6.95
C TRP A 143 -7.40 -8.17 -6.31
N ALA A 144 -8.28 -8.40 -5.34
CA ALA A 144 -9.05 -7.34 -4.70
C ALA A 144 -8.14 -6.34 -3.98
N GLN A 145 -7.09 -6.78 -3.28
CA GLN A 145 -6.11 -5.88 -2.66
C GLN A 145 -5.43 -4.97 -3.70
N ILE A 146 -4.96 -5.56 -4.80
CA ILE A 146 -4.24 -4.82 -5.85
C ILE A 146 -5.18 -3.87 -6.57
N GLU A 147 -6.40 -4.31 -6.89
CA GLU A 147 -7.34 -3.54 -7.69
C GLU A 147 -7.93 -2.36 -6.90
N THR A 148 -8.32 -2.58 -5.64
CA THR A 148 -8.75 -1.50 -4.73
C THR A 148 -7.68 -0.41 -4.66
N LEU A 149 -6.44 -0.79 -4.31
CA LEU A 149 -5.35 0.18 -4.19
C LEU A 149 -5.00 0.86 -5.51
N ALA A 150 -5.06 0.15 -6.64
CA ALA A 150 -4.80 0.74 -7.95
C ALA A 150 -5.86 1.79 -8.32
N ILE A 151 -7.13 1.53 -8.03
CA ILE A 151 -8.24 2.43 -8.33
C ILE A 151 -8.20 3.64 -7.38
N ASP A 152 -8.08 3.42 -6.07
CA ASP A 152 -8.17 4.50 -5.09
C ASP A 152 -6.96 5.43 -5.19
N SER A 153 -5.75 4.88 -5.33
CA SER A 153 -4.55 5.69 -5.53
C SER A 153 -4.62 6.48 -6.84
N LEU A 154 -5.13 5.90 -7.93
CA LEU A 154 -5.38 6.63 -9.17
C LEU A 154 -6.38 7.77 -8.93
N HIS A 155 -7.47 7.50 -8.22
CA HIS A 155 -8.48 8.50 -7.88
C HIS A 155 -7.84 9.65 -7.09
N HIS A 156 -7.03 9.37 -6.08
CA HIS A 156 -6.34 10.40 -5.31
C HIS A 156 -5.31 11.17 -6.12
N ILE A 157 -4.49 10.48 -6.93
CA ILE A 157 -3.49 11.12 -7.80
C ILE A 157 -4.19 12.06 -8.79
N ARG A 158 -5.32 11.63 -9.37
CA ARG A 158 -6.14 12.42 -10.31
C ARG A 158 -7.13 13.37 -9.65
N ARG A 159 -7.16 13.48 -8.32
CA ARG A 159 -8.15 14.27 -7.56
C ARG A 159 -9.59 13.99 -7.99
N GLY A 160 -9.91 12.71 -8.14
CA GLY A 160 -11.20 12.18 -8.54
C GLY A 160 -11.56 12.32 -10.01
N LYS A 161 -10.63 12.79 -10.85
CA LYS A 161 -10.83 12.96 -12.30
C LYS A 161 -10.26 11.80 -13.12
N ALA A 162 -10.13 10.62 -12.51
CA ALA A 162 -9.67 9.42 -13.20
C ALA A 162 -10.66 9.02 -14.30
N LYS A 163 -10.14 8.58 -15.45
CA LYS A 163 -10.93 8.05 -16.56
C LYS A 163 -10.90 6.52 -16.53
N THR A 164 -11.90 5.88 -17.12
CA THR A 164 -12.00 4.40 -17.19
C THR A 164 -10.80 3.77 -17.90
N ASP A 165 -10.17 4.46 -18.84
CA ASP A 165 -9.02 4.01 -19.63
C ASP A 165 -7.71 4.73 -19.24
N ASP A 166 -7.64 5.31 -18.04
CA ASP A 166 -6.46 6.07 -17.62
C ASP A 166 -5.20 5.17 -17.64
N PRO A 167 -4.20 5.48 -18.49
CA PRO A 167 -3.00 4.64 -18.62
C PRO A 167 -2.22 4.50 -17.32
N LEU A 168 -2.38 5.45 -16.38
CA LEU A 168 -1.73 5.40 -15.08
C LEU A 168 -2.23 4.22 -14.23
N TRP A 169 -3.48 3.80 -14.39
CA TRP A 169 -4.03 2.62 -13.70
C TRP A 169 -3.15 1.38 -13.93
N LYS A 170 -2.84 1.08 -15.20
CA LYS A 170 -2.05 -0.09 -15.57
C LYS A 170 -0.65 -0.04 -14.95
N MET A 171 -0.08 1.15 -14.89
CA MET A 171 1.26 1.36 -14.34
C MET A 171 1.29 1.15 -12.83
N ILE A 172 0.34 1.77 -12.10
CA ILE A 172 0.17 1.57 -10.65
C ILE A 172 -0.09 0.09 -10.34
N ARG A 173 -1.02 -0.54 -11.07
CA ARG A 173 -1.37 -1.95 -10.89
C ARG A 173 -0.16 -2.87 -11.07
N THR A 174 0.67 -2.60 -12.08
CA THR A 174 1.90 -3.37 -12.34
C THR A 174 2.89 -3.20 -11.19
N TRP A 175 3.10 -1.96 -10.73
CA TRP A 175 3.95 -1.68 -9.57
C TRP A 175 3.46 -2.41 -8.31
N LEU A 176 2.15 -2.39 -8.03
CA LEU A 176 1.56 -3.08 -6.87
C LEU A 176 1.70 -4.60 -6.95
N ILE A 177 1.61 -5.21 -8.14
CA ILE A 177 1.88 -6.65 -8.32
C ILE A 177 3.32 -6.99 -7.93
N GLU A 178 4.30 -6.19 -8.39
CA GLU A 178 5.71 -6.42 -8.06
C GLU A 178 5.99 -6.17 -6.57
N LEU A 179 5.38 -5.15 -5.99
CA LEU A 179 5.49 -4.88 -4.55
C LEU A 179 4.86 -5.99 -3.72
N TYR A 180 3.70 -6.51 -4.12
CA TYR A 180 3.05 -7.66 -3.47
C TYR A 180 3.98 -8.87 -3.44
N LYS A 181 4.62 -9.20 -4.58
CA LYS A 181 5.59 -10.31 -4.65
C LYS A 181 6.76 -10.09 -3.68
N LYS A 182 7.29 -8.88 -3.57
CA LYS A 182 8.37 -8.55 -2.61
C LYS A 182 7.90 -8.80 -1.17
N ILE A 183 6.73 -8.30 -0.79
CA ILE A 183 6.15 -8.51 0.55
C ILE A 183 5.89 -9.99 0.82
N ALA A 184 5.33 -10.73 -0.14
CA ALA A 184 5.03 -12.14 0.00
C ALA A 184 6.27 -13.04 0.08
N ASN A 185 7.38 -12.63 -0.56
CA ASN A 185 8.64 -13.36 -0.54
C ASN A 185 9.47 -13.08 0.71
N GLN A 186 9.18 -12.01 1.45
CA GLN A 186 9.71 -11.84 2.79
C GLN A 186 9.23 -13.03 3.63
N LYS A 187 10.15 -13.74 4.29
CA LYS A 187 9.79 -14.86 5.17
C LYS A 187 9.02 -14.32 6.37
N LEU A 188 7.72 -14.13 6.22
CA LEU A 188 6.76 -13.87 7.29
C LEU A 188 6.52 -15.16 8.11
N SER A 189 7.61 -15.88 8.40
CA SER A 189 7.56 -17.20 9.00
C SER A 189 7.37 -17.09 10.50
N TYR A 190 6.30 -17.73 10.96
CA TYR A 190 6.08 -18.13 12.34
C TYR A 190 7.11 -19.18 12.72
N GLN A 191 7.89 -18.93 13.77
CA GLN A 191 8.60 -19.97 14.51
C GLN A 191 8.01 -20.04 15.90
#